data_AF-A0A3M1FB57-F1
#
_entry.id   AF-A0A3M1FB57-F1
#
_cell.length_a   1.000
_cell.length_b   1.000
_cell.length_c   1.000
_cell.angle_alpha   90.00
_cell.angle_beta   90.00
_cell.angle_gamma   90.00
#
_symmetry.space_group_name_H-M   'P 1'
#
loop_
_entity.id
_entity.type
_entity.pdbx_description
1 polymer ?
#
loop_
_entity_poly.entity_id
_entity_poly.type
_entity_poly.pdbx_seq_one_letter_code
_entity_poly.pdbx_strand_id
1 'polypeptide(L)'
;MKQERLAKIQETIAQGPFAASWDSLENYQVPDWYVDGKFGIFIHWGVYAVPAFGNEWYPRRMYEKGSVVYEHHRKTYGPQDKFGYKDFIPMFKAEKYDPAAWAALFKEAGARFVVPVAEHHDGFQMYASELSRWNAAQMGPKRDLIGDLAAAVRDAGMVFGVSSHRAEHWWFMNGGNTFPSDVQDPAYADFYGPAKGELGQRPYEQYFDNAPDQDFLEDWLLRTCELIDNYQPQLLWFDWWIMNMAFKPYLKQLAAYYYNRAAAWGKGVAINNKFDAYPAGATVFDIERGQESRIRGLFWQNDTSVSKNSWGYIEHHDYKVTNDIIGDLVDVVSKNGALLLNVGPRADGTIPEPEQDILRGIGAWLAANGEAIYGTRPWYEFGEGPTQVLSGAFTDTRRTPFTSKDIRFTRKGDALYA
;
A
#
# COMPACT_ATOMS: atom_id res chain seq x y z
N MET A 1 -1.11 7.27 -28.83
CA MET A 1 -0.66 6.71 -27.53
C MET A 1 -1.80 6.35 -26.57
N LYS A 2 -2.56 7.30 -25.97
CA LYS A 2 -3.63 6.98 -24.98
C LYS A 2 -4.64 5.95 -25.51
N GLN A 3 -5.25 6.23 -26.67
CA GLN A 3 -6.24 5.34 -27.29
C GLN A 3 -5.67 3.97 -27.68
N GLU A 4 -4.41 3.90 -28.11
CA GLU A 4 -3.74 2.63 -28.43
C GLU A 4 -3.54 1.76 -27.18
N ARG A 5 -3.14 2.38 -26.05
CA ARG A 5 -3.02 1.65 -24.78
C ARG A 5 -4.37 1.15 -24.27
N LEU A 6 -5.42 1.97 -24.36
CA LEU A 6 -6.78 1.55 -24.02
C LEU A 6 -7.25 0.40 -24.92
N ALA A 7 -7.00 0.46 -26.22
CA ALA A 7 -7.32 -0.61 -27.15
C ALA A 7 -6.59 -1.92 -26.80
N LYS A 8 -5.30 -1.85 -26.45
CA LYS A 8 -4.52 -3.01 -25.98
C LYS A 8 -5.10 -3.64 -24.71
N ILE A 9 -5.60 -2.83 -23.78
CA ILE A 9 -6.29 -3.32 -22.58
C ILE A 9 -7.55 -4.11 -22.98
N GLN A 10 -8.39 -3.55 -23.85
CA GLN A 10 -9.59 -4.24 -24.32
C GLN A 10 -9.28 -5.53 -25.08
N GLU A 11 -8.24 -5.51 -25.93
CA GLU A 11 -7.78 -6.69 -26.66
C GLU A 11 -7.33 -7.80 -25.70
N THR A 12 -6.55 -7.45 -24.67
CA THR A 12 -6.10 -8.39 -23.64
C THR A 12 -7.27 -8.97 -22.86
N ILE A 13 -8.29 -8.16 -22.56
CA ILE A 13 -9.51 -8.62 -21.90
C ILE A 13 -10.28 -9.59 -22.81
N ALA A 14 -10.44 -9.24 -24.10
CA ALA A 14 -11.20 -10.04 -25.06
C ALA A 14 -10.56 -11.40 -25.38
N GLN A 15 -9.23 -11.52 -25.29
CA GLN A 15 -8.49 -12.75 -25.61
C GLN A 15 -8.27 -13.65 -24.39
N GLY A 16 -8.47 -13.14 -23.17
CA GLY A 16 -8.19 -13.87 -21.93
C GLY A 16 -9.40 -14.57 -21.32
N PRO A 17 -9.18 -15.44 -20.33
CA PRO A 17 -10.25 -16.21 -19.69
C PRO A 17 -11.16 -15.38 -18.77
N PHE A 18 -10.77 -14.18 -18.37
CA PHE A 18 -11.56 -13.28 -17.52
C PHE A 18 -12.18 -12.14 -18.34
N ALA A 19 -13.50 -12.03 -18.31
CA ALA A 19 -14.24 -10.90 -18.83
C ALA A 19 -14.35 -9.78 -17.78
N ALA A 20 -14.57 -8.54 -18.23
CA ALA A 20 -14.82 -7.38 -17.36
C ALA A 20 -16.25 -7.39 -16.77
N SER A 21 -16.62 -8.48 -16.09
CA SER A 21 -17.89 -8.67 -15.39
C SER A 21 -17.66 -9.33 -14.03
N TRP A 22 -18.52 -9.05 -13.05
CA TRP A 22 -18.36 -9.63 -11.70
C TRP A 22 -18.46 -11.16 -11.72
N ASP A 23 -19.44 -11.72 -12.44
CA ASP A 23 -19.60 -13.16 -12.63
C ASP A 23 -18.32 -13.85 -13.16
N SER A 24 -17.56 -13.17 -14.01
CA SER A 24 -16.28 -13.71 -14.50
C SER A 24 -15.18 -13.57 -13.47
N LEU A 25 -15.08 -12.40 -12.81
CA LEU A 25 -14.02 -12.05 -11.87
C LEU A 25 -14.11 -12.82 -10.55
N GLU A 26 -15.29 -13.26 -10.14
CA GLU A 26 -15.48 -14.11 -8.94
C GLU A 26 -14.91 -15.52 -9.10
N ASN A 27 -14.56 -15.95 -10.32
CA ASN A 27 -13.83 -17.22 -10.54
C ASN A 27 -12.35 -17.13 -10.14
N TYR A 28 -11.87 -15.94 -9.79
CA TYR A 28 -10.57 -15.70 -9.20
C TYR A 28 -10.32 -16.60 -7.98
N GLN A 29 -9.08 -17.06 -7.82
CA GLN A 29 -8.66 -17.83 -6.65
C GLN A 29 -7.47 -17.15 -6.00
N VAL A 30 -7.54 -16.96 -4.68
CA VAL A 30 -6.42 -16.44 -3.90
C VAL A 30 -5.25 -17.44 -3.99
N PRO A 31 -4.05 -17.01 -4.38
CA PRO A 31 -2.96 -17.94 -4.65
C PRO A 31 -2.34 -18.49 -3.36
N ASP A 32 -1.90 -19.75 -3.41
CA ASP A 32 -1.34 -20.46 -2.24
C ASP A 32 -0.14 -19.74 -1.63
N TRP A 33 0.73 -19.12 -2.44
CA TRP A 33 1.87 -18.34 -1.93
C TRP A 33 1.44 -17.25 -0.94
N TYR A 34 0.24 -16.70 -1.12
CA TYR A 34 -0.29 -15.62 -0.29
C TYR A 34 -0.96 -16.17 0.97
N VAL A 35 -1.83 -17.17 0.78
CA VAL A 35 -2.51 -17.84 1.88
C VAL A 35 -1.50 -18.53 2.81
N ASP A 36 -0.41 -19.09 2.28
CA ASP A 36 0.63 -19.73 3.08
C ASP A 36 1.70 -18.75 3.57
N GLY A 37 1.83 -17.60 2.91
CA GLY A 37 2.88 -16.61 3.15
C GLY A 37 2.73 -15.86 4.47
N LYS A 38 1.49 -15.54 4.87
CA LYS A 38 1.06 -14.91 6.14
C LYS A 38 1.65 -13.54 6.52
N PHE A 39 2.90 -13.25 6.17
CA PHE A 39 3.60 -12.05 6.59
C PHE A 39 4.33 -11.41 5.41
N GLY A 40 4.10 -10.12 5.21
CA GLY A 40 4.74 -9.32 4.19
C GLY A 40 5.15 -7.93 4.67
N ILE A 41 5.92 -7.22 3.85
CA ILE A 41 6.40 -5.87 4.13
C ILE A 41 5.75 -4.85 3.20
N PHE A 42 5.15 -3.80 3.77
CA PHE A 42 4.76 -2.59 3.07
C PHE A 42 5.88 -1.55 3.16
N ILE A 43 5.99 -0.66 2.18
CA ILE A 43 6.97 0.42 2.20
C ILE A 43 6.35 1.72 1.71
N HIS A 44 6.11 2.65 2.65
CA HIS A 44 5.75 4.04 2.33
C HIS A 44 7.02 4.89 2.25
N TRP A 45 7.56 5.00 1.04
CA TRP A 45 8.75 5.79 0.74
C TRP A 45 8.55 6.60 -0.52
N GLY A 46 8.90 7.88 -0.47
CA GLY A 46 8.76 8.81 -1.58
C GLY A 46 9.19 10.22 -1.19
N VAL A 47 8.83 11.20 -2.02
CA VAL A 47 9.21 12.61 -1.83
C VAL A 47 8.74 13.16 -0.47
N TYR A 48 7.61 12.67 0.04
CA TYR A 48 7.08 13.01 1.36
C TYR A 48 7.99 12.59 2.53
N ALA A 49 9.00 11.74 2.32
CA ALA A 49 10.01 11.42 3.32
C ALA A 49 11.09 12.52 3.48
N VAL A 50 11.23 13.43 2.50
CA VAL A 50 12.20 14.55 2.55
C VAL A 50 11.91 15.51 3.71
N PRO A 51 10.69 16.04 3.88
CA PRO A 51 10.40 16.95 4.98
C PRO A 51 10.42 16.28 6.35
N ALA A 52 10.33 14.95 6.43
CA ALA A 52 10.41 14.15 7.66
C ALA A 52 9.48 14.65 8.80
N PHE A 53 8.30 15.17 8.46
CA PHE A 53 7.40 15.83 9.39
C PHE A 53 5.93 15.47 9.10
N GLY A 54 5.08 15.46 10.13
CA GLY A 54 3.66 15.14 9.98
C GLY A 54 3.46 13.65 9.72
N ASN A 55 3.39 13.27 8.45
CA ASN A 55 3.27 11.91 7.92
C ASN A 55 3.35 11.94 6.38
N GLU A 56 3.10 10.82 5.70
CA GLU A 56 3.03 10.73 4.22
C GLU A 56 1.93 11.62 3.59
N TRP A 57 1.02 12.18 4.40
CA TRP A 57 0.07 13.23 3.99
C TRP A 57 0.63 14.66 4.10
N TYR A 58 1.91 14.84 4.40
CA TYR A 58 2.59 16.14 4.30
C TYR A 58 2.26 16.92 3.01
N PRO A 59 2.28 16.30 1.80
CA PRO A 59 2.06 17.02 0.55
C PRO A 59 0.67 17.63 0.44
N ARG A 60 -0.32 17.04 1.11
CA ARG A 60 -1.67 17.62 1.24
C ARG A 60 -1.71 18.66 2.35
N ARG A 61 -1.29 18.28 3.56
CA ARG A 61 -1.48 19.09 4.78
C ARG A 61 -0.67 20.38 4.76
N MET A 62 0.42 20.44 4.00
CA MET A 62 1.17 21.68 3.77
C MET A 62 0.37 22.75 3.00
N TYR A 63 -0.77 22.38 2.38
CA TYR A 63 -1.70 23.32 1.75
C TYR A 63 -3.03 23.47 2.53
N GLU A 64 -3.10 23.01 3.77
CA GLU A 64 -4.27 23.18 4.64
C GLU A 64 -3.98 24.26 5.69
N LYS A 65 -4.40 25.51 5.44
CA LYS A 65 -4.14 26.65 6.34
C LYS A 65 -4.52 26.34 7.78
N GLY A 66 -3.61 26.67 8.72
CA GLY A 66 -3.80 26.45 10.15
C GLY A 66 -3.52 25.02 10.62
N SER A 67 -3.21 24.07 9.72
CA SER A 67 -2.71 22.75 10.13
C SER A 67 -1.28 22.88 10.69
N VAL A 68 -0.89 21.94 11.56
CA VAL A 68 0.48 21.89 12.11
C VAL A 68 1.53 21.76 11.00
N VAL A 69 1.20 21.04 9.92
CA VAL A 69 2.09 20.85 8.76
C VAL A 69 2.22 22.14 7.95
N TYR A 70 1.13 22.88 7.74
CA TYR A 70 1.14 24.17 7.05
C TYR A 70 2.03 25.19 7.77
N GLU A 71 1.88 25.31 9.09
CA GLU A 71 2.69 26.24 9.90
C GLU A 71 4.16 25.82 9.94
N HIS A 72 4.43 24.53 10.08
CA HIS A 72 5.80 24.01 9.97
C HIS A 72 6.41 24.34 8.61
N HIS A 73 5.70 24.07 7.51
CA HIS A 73 6.20 24.31 6.16
C HIS A 73 6.60 25.77 5.95
N ARG A 74 5.73 26.70 6.36
CA ARG A 74 6.00 28.13 6.25
C ARG A 74 7.20 28.59 7.08
N LYS A 75 7.36 28.03 8.28
CA LYS A 75 8.48 28.35 9.17
C LYS A 75 9.80 27.80 8.65
N THR A 76 9.81 26.60 8.07
CA THR A 76 11.03 25.88 7.68
C THR A 76 11.48 26.21 6.26
N TYR A 77 10.54 26.27 5.30
CA TYR A 77 10.84 26.37 3.87
C TYR A 77 10.34 27.69 3.24
N GLY A 78 9.29 28.28 3.81
CA GLY A 78 8.69 29.53 3.33
C GLY A 78 7.28 29.34 2.76
N PRO A 79 6.71 30.39 2.15
CA PRO A 79 5.35 30.31 1.60
C PRO A 79 5.29 29.41 0.36
N GLN A 80 4.14 28.75 0.16
CA GLN A 80 3.94 27.68 -0.82
C GLN A 80 3.99 28.14 -2.29
N ASP A 81 3.90 29.44 -2.55
CA ASP A 81 4.11 30.04 -3.88
C ASP A 81 5.60 30.29 -4.19
N LYS A 82 6.49 30.13 -3.20
CA LYS A 82 7.95 30.26 -3.34
C LYS A 82 8.65 28.92 -3.17
N PHE A 83 8.18 28.11 -2.23
CA PHE A 83 8.62 26.75 -2.01
C PHE A 83 7.38 25.89 -1.83
N GLY A 84 7.00 25.12 -2.84
CA GLY A 84 5.90 24.18 -2.77
C GLY A 84 6.37 22.73 -2.88
N TYR A 85 5.45 21.78 -2.93
CA TYR A 85 5.79 20.37 -2.75
C TYR A 85 6.76 19.82 -3.83
N LYS A 86 6.61 20.27 -5.08
CA LYS A 86 7.51 19.94 -6.19
C LYS A 86 8.98 20.25 -5.90
N ASP A 87 9.25 21.22 -5.03
CA ASP A 87 10.61 21.67 -4.72
C ASP A 87 11.35 20.67 -3.80
N PHE A 88 10.63 19.71 -3.19
CA PHE A 88 11.23 18.57 -2.51
C PHE A 88 11.71 17.46 -3.47
N ILE A 89 11.20 17.40 -4.70
CA ILE A 89 11.59 16.38 -5.68
C ILE A 89 13.10 16.35 -5.95
N PRO A 90 13.79 17.49 -6.24
CA PRO A 90 15.25 17.47 -6.42
C PRO A 90 16.03 17.14 -5.13
N MET A 91 15.40 17.21 -3.96
CA MET A 91 15.99 16.85 -2.67
C MET A 91 15.84 15.35 -2.36
N PHE A 92 14.86 14.67 -2.98
CA PHE A 92 14.72 13.23 -2.89
C PHE A 92 15.72 12.54 -3.82
N LYS A 93 16.87 12.12 -3.29
CA LYS A 93 17.97 11.58 -4.11
C LYS A 93 18.23 10.10 -3.94
N ALA A 94 17.73 9.47 -2.87
CA ALA A 94 17.96 8.04 -2.59
C ALA A 94 19.45 7.62 -2.61
N GLU A 95 20.36 8.48 -2.13
CA GLU A 95 21.83 8.33 -2.29
C GLU A 95 22.41 7.08 -1.62
N LYS A 96 21.71 6.51 -0.64
CA LYS A 96 22.08 5.29 0.10
C LYS A 96 21.08 4.15 -0.11
N TYR A 97 20.24 4.25 -1.14
CA TYR A 97 19.28 3.22 -1.45
C TYR A 97 19.97 1.96 -2.02
N ASP A 98 19.88 0.89 -1.24
CA ASP A 98 20.35 -0.44 -1.58
C ASP A 98 19.17 -1.44 -1.56
N PRO A 99 18.61 -1.79 -2.73
CA PRO A 99 17.49 -2.73 -2.82
C PRO A 99 17.86 -4.14 -2.34
N ALA A 100 19.12 -4.55 -2.48
CA ALA A 100 19.57 -5.87 -2.03
C ALA A 100 19.67 -5.92 -0.50
N ALA A 101 20.17 -4.85 0.13
CA ALA A 101 20.18 -4.74 1.59
C ALA A 101 18.75 -4.71 2.17
N TRP A 102 17.82 -4.01 1.52
CA TRP A 102 16.40 -4.04 1.90
C TRP A 102 15.81 -5.45 1.78
N ALA A 103 15.98 -6.10 0.63
CA ALA A 103 15.46 -7.45 0.43
C ALA A 103 16.06 -8.47 1.41
N ALA A 104 17.35 -8.34 1.74
CA ALA A 104 18.01 -9.15 2.76
C ALA A 104 17.39 -8.94 4.15
N LEU A 105 17.17 -7.70 4.57
CA LEU A 105 16.53 -7.38 5.85
C LEU A 105 15.09 -7.91 5.91
N PHE A 106 14.31 -7.75 4.83
CA PHE A 106 12.92 -8.25 4.81
C PHE A 106 12.86 -9.79 4.84
N LYS A 107 13.79 -10.46 4.16
CA LYS A 107 13.94 -11.91 4.25
C LYS A 107 14.35 -12.36 5.65
N GLU A 108 15.30 -11.66 6.27
CA GLU A 108 15.72 -11.90 7.66
C GLU A 108 14.53 -11.73 8.62
N ALA A 109 13.66 -10.75 8.39
CA ALA A 109 12.43 -10.54 9.14
C ALA A 109 11.38 -11.66 8.96
N GLY A 110 11.58 -12.58 8.03
CA GLY A 110 10.65 -13.67 7.73
C GLY A 110 9.57 -13.29 6.70
N ALA A 111 9.67 -12.15 6.01
CA ALA A 111 8.69 -11.78 5.01
C ALA A 111 8.64 -12.81 3.86
N ARG A 112 7.43 -13.01 3.32
CA ARG A 112 7.19 -13.84 2.12
C ARG A 112 6.81 -13.02 0.90
N PHE A 113 6.36 -11.80 1.12
CA PHE A 113 6.05 -10.85 0.06
C PHE A 113 6.39 -9.42 0.47
N VAL A 114 6.71 -8.58 -0.52
CA VAL A 114 7.07 -7.17 -0.33
C VAL A 114 6.26 -6.32 -1.31
N VAL A 115 5.66 -5.24 -0.81
CA VAL A 115 4.77 -4.35 -1.55
C VAL A 115 5.25 -2.92 -1.34
N PRO A 116 6.08 -2.32 -2.21
CA PRO A 116 6.35 -0.89 -2.16
C PRO A 116 5.17 -0.07 -2.68
N VAL A 117 5.00 1.15 -2.14
CA VAL A 117 4.15 2.17 -2.76
C VAL A 117 4.82 2.69 -4.02
N ALA A 118 4.29 2.33 -5.19
CA ALA A 118 4.81 2.76 -6.48
C ALA A 118 4.37 4.19 -6.84
N GLU A 119 3.17 4.57 -6.43
CA GLU A 119 2.64 5.93 -6.55
C GLU A 119 1.69 6.18 -5.38
N HIS A 120 2.01 7.16 -4.53
CA HIS A 120 1.14 7.57 -3.42
C HIS A 120 0.14 8.63 -3.91
N HIS A 121 -0.62 9.25 -3.01
CA HIS A 121 -1.58 10.29 -3.36
C HIS A 121 -0.94 11.58 -3.90
N ASP A 122 0.36 11.74 -3.73
CA ASP A 122 1.10 12.95 -4.11
C ASP A 122 1.39 13.03 -5.62
N GLY A 123 1.17 11.94 -6.37
CA GLY A 123 1.29 11.89 -7.83
C GLY A 123 2.73 11.72 -8.34
N PHE A 124 3.70 11.54 -7.45
CA PHE A 124 5.08 11.24 -7.85
C PHE A 124 5.26 9.73 -8.04
N GLN A 125 5.70 9.33 -9.22
CA GLN A 125 5.89 7.92 -9.55
C GLN A 125 7.28 7.45 -9.16
N MET A 126 7.38 6.41 -8.35
CA MET A 126 8.65 5.86 -7.87
C MET A 126 9.36 4.97 -8.92
N TYR A 127 8.85 4.95 -10.15
CA TYR A 127 9.20 4.01 -11.20
C TYR A 127 9.40 4.69 -12.55
N ALA A 128 9.97 3.98 -13.54
CA ALA A 128 10.18 4.52 -14.88
C ALA A 128 8.87 4.54 -15.70
N SER A 129 8.07 5.59 -15.50
CA SER A 129 6.80 5.81 -16.19
C SER A 129 6.99 6.53 -17.52
N GLU A 130 6.24 6.10 -18.54
CA GLU A 130 6.13 6.79 -19.82
C GLU A 130 4.92 7.74 -19.87
N LEU A 131 4.06 7.70 -18.86
CA LEU A 131 2.81 8.47 -18.77
C LEU A 131 2.95 9.79 -18.01
N SER A 132 4.04 9.96 -17.25
CA SER A 132 4.34 11.19 -16.54
C SER A 132 5.84 11.48 -16.56
N ARG A 133 6.20 12.76 -16.67
CA ARG A 133 7.59 13.21 -16.42
C ARG A 133 7.94 13.25 -14.93
N TRP A 134 6.93 13.26 -14.05
CA TRP A 134 7.09 13.37 -12.60
C TRP A 134 7.35 12.00 -11.99
N ASN A 135 8.54 11.48 -12.25
CA ASN A 135 8.93 10.15 -11.79
C ASN A 135 10.41 10.06 -11.37
N ALA A 136 10.73 9.06 -10.56
CA ALA A 136 12.06 8.85 -9.98
C ALA A 136 13.14 8.52 -11.02
N ALA A 137 12.76 7.98 -12.19
CA ALA A 137 13.72 7.71 -13.27
C ALA A 137 14.16 9.00 -14.00
N GLN A 138 13.32 10.04 -14.03
CA GLN A 138 13.62 11.32 -14.68
C GLN A 138 14.08 12.41 -13.70
N MET A 139 13.59 12.37 -12.46
CA MET A 139 13.79 13.41 -11.45
C MET A 139 14.32 12.83 -10.14
N GLY A 140 14.94 13.67 -9.31
CA GLY A 140 15.47 13.25 -8.01
C GLY A 140 16.55 12.16 -8.14
N PRO A 141 16.25 10.88 -7.83
CA PRO A 141 17.23 9.79 -7.89
C PRO A 141 17.74 9.44 -9.30
N LYS A 142 16.97 9.77 -10.35
CA LYS A 142 17.24 9.34 -11.74
C LYS A 142 17.44 7.83 -11.88
N ARG A 143 16.57 7.08 -11.21
CA ARG A 143 16.65 5.62 -11.05
C ARG A 143 15.24 5.02 -11.01
N ASP A 144 15.05 3.86 -11.64
CA ASP A 144 13.81 3.08 -11.49
C ASP A 144 13.84 2.33 -10.14
N LEU A 145 13.33 2.97 -9.09
CA LEU A 145 13.41 2.42 -7.73
C LEU A 145 12.53 1.18 -7.57
N ILE A 146 11.35 1.16 -8.19
CA ILE A 146 10.45 0.00 -8.16
C ILE A 146 11.03 -1.17 -8.94
N GLY A 147 11.58 -0.93 -10.13
CA GLY A 147 12.24 -1.97 -10.93
C GLY A 147 13.39 -2.64 -10.18
N ASP A 148 14.25 -1.84 -9.56
CA ASP A 148 15.39 -2.32 -8.78
C ASP A 148 14.97 -3.11 -7.53
N LEU A 149 13.95 -2.65 -6.81
CA LEU A 149 13.41 -3.40 -5.68
C LEU A 149 12.76 -4.71 -6.13
N ALA A 150 12.03 -4.69 -7.24
CA ALA A 150 11.36 -5.87 -7.78
C ALA A 150 12.35 -6.98 -8.13
N ALA A 151 13.49 -6.61 -8.71
CA ALA A 151 14.57 -7.55 -8.98
C ALA A 151 15.14 -8.13 -7.68
N ALA A 152 15.54 -7.28 -6.72
CA ALA A 152 16.15 -7.72 -5.47
C ALA A 152 15.22 -8.60 -4.60
N VAL A 153 13.93 -8.27 -4.54
CA VAL A 153 12.92 -9.07 -3.81
C VAL A 153 12.79 -10.47 -4.41
N ARG A 154 12.77 -10.57 -5.75
CA ARG A 154 12.69 -11.85 -6.47
C ARG A 154 13.97 -12.66 -6.31
N ASP A 155 15.13 -12.03 -6.40
CA ASP A 155 16.44 -12.68 -6.20
C ASP A 155 16.57 -13.22 -4.77
N ALA A 156 15.96 -12.55 -3.79
CA ALA A 156 15.87 -13.02 -2.42
C ALA A 156 14.87 -14.19 -2.22
N GLY A 157 14.07 -14.53 -3.24
CA GLY A 157 13.08 -15.61 -3.21
C GLY A 157 11.74 -15.22 -2.58
N MET A 158 11.44 -13.92 -2.49
CA MET A 158 10.17 -13.40 -1.99
C MET A 158 9.27 -13.00 -3.16
N VAL A 159 7.96 -12.94 -2.89
CA VAL A 159 6.97 -12.47 -3.86
C VAL A 159 6.98 -10.95 -3.90
N PHE A 160 6.97 -10.38 -5.10
CA PHE A 160 6.90 -8.93 -5.29
C PHE A 160 5.47 -8.49 -5.63
N GLY A 161 4.96 -7.51 -4.88
CA GLY A 161 3.75 -6.75 -5.20
C GLY A 161 4.06 -5.28 -5.45
N VAL A 162 3.03 -4.48 -5.72
CA VAL A 162 3.10 -3.01 -5.75
C VAL A 162 1.80 -2.42 -5.25
N SER A 163 1.89 -1.22 -4.69
CA SER A 163 0.72 -0.43 -4.29
C SER A 163 0.56 0.82 -5.15
N SER A 164 -0.70 1.18 -5.45
CA SER A 164 -1.07 2.46 -6.07
C SER A 164 -2.17 3.14 -5.27
N HIS A 165 -1.90 4.37 -4.81
CA HIS A 165 -2.83 5.21 -4.08
C HIS A 165 -3.31 6.40 -4.93
N ARG A 166 -3.10 6.31 -6.25
CA ARG A 166 -3.35 7.37 -7.24
C ARG A 166 -4.79 7.88 -7.24
N ALA A 167 -5.76 7.06 -6.84
CA ALA A 167 -7.18 7.42 -6.88
C ALA A 167 -7.44 8.77 -6.16
N GLU A 168 -6.89 8.96 -4.96
CA GLU A 168 -7.11 10.18 -4.16
C GLU A 168 -6.44 11.42 -4.73
N HIS A 169 -5.46 11.26 -5.63
CA HIS A 169 -4.81 12.39 -6.27
C HIS A 169 -5.80 13.30 -6.99
N TRP A 170 -6.98 12.79 -7.39
CA TRP A 170 -8.10 13.58 -7.90
C TRP A 170 -8.34 14.86 -7.10
N TRP A 171 -8.28 14.76 -5.77
CA TRP A 171 -8.59 15.84 -4.84
C TRP A 171 -7.48 16.14 -3.84
N PHE A 172 -6.43 15.34 -3.80
CA PHE A 172 -5.39 15.40 -2.75
C PHE A 172 -4.75 16.79 -2.61
N MET A 173 -4.53 17.48 -3.72
CA MET A 173 -3.87 18.79 -3.80
C MET A 173 -4.84 19.99 -3.73
N ASN A 174 -6.15 19.76 -3.54
CA ASN A 174 -7.18 20.80 -3.66
C ASN A 174 -7.02 22.00 -2.71
N GLY A 175 -6.36 21.83 -1.56
CA GLY A 175 -6.08 22.93 -0.64
C GLY A 175 -5.20 24.03 -1.25
N GLY A 176 -4.31 23.68 -2.18
CA GLY A 176 -3.47 24.65 -2.89
C GLY A 176 -4.25 25.62 -3.76
N ASN A 177 -5.51 25.32 -4.11
CA ASN A 177 -6.38 26.21 -4.86
C ASN A 177 -7.01 27.34 -4.02
N THR A 178 -6.80 27.35 -2.70
CA THR A 178 -7.49 28.29 -1.79
C THR A 178 -6.67 29.51 -1.39
N PHE A 179 -5.40 29.59 -1.82
CA PHE A 179 -4.48 30.70 -1.56
C PHE A 179 -3.30 30.66 -2.54
N PRO A 180 -2.51 31.75 -2.69
CA PRO A 180 -1.33 31.74 -3.56
C PRO A 180 -0.40 30.57 -3.24
N SER A 181 -0.29 29.63 -4.18
CA SER A 181 0.54 28.44 -4.07
C SER A 181 0.92 27.92 -5.46
N ASP A 182 1.94 27.08 -5.54
CA ASP A 182 2.40 26.50 -6.80
C ASP A 182 1.44 25.48 -7.44
N VAL A 183 0.43 25.01 -6.70
CA VAL A 183 -0.68 24.22 -7.26
C VAL A 183 -1.45 25.00 -8.34
N GLN A 184 -1.46 26.33 -8.26
CA GLN A 184 -2.15 27.20 -9.23
C GLN A 184 -1.29 27.55 -10.45
N ASP A 185 -0.02 27.18 -10.46
CA ASP A 185 0.89 27.48 -11.57
C ASP A 185 0.65 26.47 -12.73
N PRO A 186 0.25 26.94 -13.93
CA PRO A 186 0.02 26.07 -15.08
C PRO A 186 1.23 25.21 -15.48
N ALA A 187 2.46 25.61 -15.14
CA ALA A 187 3.67 24.85 -15.44
C ALA A 187 3.77 23.51 -14.68
N TYR A 188 3.01 23.36 -13.59
CA TYR A 188 2.98 22.17 -12.73
C TYR A 188 1.60 21.51 -12.66
N ALA A 189 0.68 21.91 -13.53
CA ALA A 189 -0.68 21.38 -13.57
C ALA A 189 -0.72 19.85 -13.81
N ASP A 190 0.28 19.30 -14.51
CA ASP A 190 0.41 17.86 -14.75
C ASP A 190 0.97 17.06 -13.55
N PHE A 191 1.49 17.75 -12.53
CA PHE A 191 1.92 17.15 -11.25
C PHE A 191 0.84 17.24 -10.18
N TYR A 192 0.27 18.42 -9.99
CA TYR A 192 -0.71 18.68 -8.93
C TYR A 192 -2.15 18.36 -9.33
N GLY A 193 -2.40 18.31 -10.64
CA GLY A 193 -3.73 18.16 -11.19
C GLY A 193 -4.29 16.77 -10.96
N PRO A 194 -5.61 16.68 -10.72
CA PRO A 194 -6.59 17.71 -11.05
C PRO A 194 -7.04 18.58 -9.87
N ALA A 195 -6.59 18.31 -8.64
CA ALA A 195 -6.82 19.12 -7.43
C ALA A 195 -8.29 19.56 -7.21
N LYS A 196 -9.24 18.65 -7.42
CA LYS A 196 -10.69 18.89 -7.42
C LYS A 196 -11.35 18.74 -6.06
N GLY A 197 -12.61 19.21 -5.98
CA GLY A 197 -13.48 19.05 -4.81
C GLY A 197 -13.20 20.05 -3.69
N GLU A 198 -14.14 20.13 -2.75
CA GLU A 198 -14.05 21.02 -1.60
C GLU A 198 -13.05 20.54 -0.53
N LEU A 199 -12.58 21.48 0.29
CA LEU A 199 -11.76 21.21 1.48
C LEU A 199 -12.61 20.55 2.57
N GLY A 200 -12.03 19.58 3.29
CA GLY A 200 -12.67 18.93 4.41
C GLY A 200 -12.30 17.45 4.51
N GLN A 201 -12.65 16.84 5.65
CA GLN A 201 -12.60 15.39 5.78
C GLN A 201 -13.74 14.78 4.95
N ARG A 202 -13.40 13.79 4.13
CA ARG A 202 -14.36 13.03 3.33
C ARG A 202 -14.73 11.78 4.12
N PRO A 203 -16.01 11.58 4.49
CA PRO A 203 -16.44 10.36 5.17
C PRO A 203 -16.20 9.13 4.28
N TYR A 204 -15.85 8.00 4.89
CA TYR A 204 -15.68 6.73 4.19
C TYR A 204 -17.00 6.21 3.58
N GLU A 205 -18.15 6.80 3.91
CA GLU A 205 -19.46 6.37 3.41
C GLU A 205 -19.88 7.09 2.12
N GLN A 206 -19.10 8.06 1.62
CA GLN A 206 -19.47 8.88 0.46
C GLN A 206 -18.99 8.30 -0.87
N TYR A 207 -19.75 7.32 -1.37
CA TYR A 207 -19.49 6.64 -2.65
C TYR A 207 -19.66 7.50 -3.91
N PHE A 208 -20.43 8.60 -3.83
CA PHE A 208 -20.84 9.40 -4.98
C PHE A 208 -20.27 10.82 -4.99
N ASP A 209 -19.70 11.27 -3.87
CA ASP A 209 -19.20 12.63 -3.78
C ASP A 209 -17.91 12.79 -4.59
N ASN A 210 -17.75 13.96 -5.21
CA ASN A 210 -16.55 14.36 -5.94
C ASN A 210 -16.07 13.32 -6.97
N ALA A 211 -17.01 12.77 -7.74
CA ALA A 211 -16.72 11.76 -8.75
C ALA A 211 -15.63 12.24 -9.73
N PRO A 212 -14.57 11.44 -9.96
CA PRO A 212 -13.56 11.74 -10.97
C PRO A 212 -14.14 11.69 -12.37
N ASP A 213 -13.58 12.50 -13.26
CA ASP A 213 -13.96 12.49 -14.67
C ASP A 213 -13.34 11.31 -15.44
N GLN A 214 -13.80 11.13 -16.67
CA GLN A 214 -13.34 10.06 -17.54
C GLN A 214 -11.83 10.14 -17.81
N ASP A 215 -11.27 11.33 -17.98
CA ASP A 215 -9.85 11.48 -18.29
C ASP A 215 -8.97 11.00 -17.14
N PHE A 216 -9.34 11.32 -15.89
CA PHE A 216 -8.64 10.83 -14.71
C PHE A 216 -8.82 9.33 -14.49
N LEU A 217 -10.02 8.79 -14.74
CA LEU A 217 -10.27 7.35 -14.62
C LEU A 217 -9.47 6.55 -15.65
N GLU A 218 -9.36 7.04 -16.88
CA GLU A 218 -8.53 6.44 -17.91
C GLU A 218 -7.03 6.58 -17.58
N ASP A 219 -6.56 7.73 -17.07
CA ASP A 219 -5.18 7.91 -16.58
C ASP A 219 -4.86 6.92 -15.45
N TRP A 220 -5.75 6.78 -14.47
CA TRP A 220 -5.61 5.83 -13.37
C TRP A 220 -5.51 4.38 -13.88
N LEU A 221 -6.37 3.98 -14.81
CA LEU A 221 -6.34 2.63 -15.40
C LEU A 221 -5.01 2.41 -16.15
N LEU A 222 -4.58 3.38 -16.97
CA LEU A 222 -3.36 3.27 -17.77
C LEU A 222 -2.10 3.18 -16.92
N ARG A 223 -1.97 4.00 -15.87
CA ARG A 223 -0.84 3.95 -14.93
C ARG A 223 -0.78 2.62 -14.18
N THR A 224 -1.94 2.11 -13.78
CA THR A 224 -2.01 0.82 -13.09
C THR A 224 -1.65 -0.33 -14.05
N CYS A 225 -2.10 -0.28 -15.30
CA CYS A 225 -1.70 -1.24 -16.34
C CYS A 225 -0.21 -1.15 -16.71
N GLU A 226 0.40 0.04 -16.65
CA GLU A 226 1.85 0.22 -16.83
C GLU A 226 2.64 -0.47 -15.72
N LEU A 227 2.21 -0.36 -14.45
CA LEU A 227 2.80 -1.11 -13.34
C LEU A 227 2.69 -2.62 -13.54
N ILE A 228 1.53 -3.10 -14.00
CA ILE A 228 1.30 -4.52 -14.29
C ILE A 228 2.28 -5.00 -15.37
N ASP A 229 2.36 -4.28 -16.49
CA ASP A 229 3.15 -4.67 -17.65
C ASP A 229 4.66 -4.61 -17.37
N ASN A 230 5.13 -3.55 -16.71
CA ASN A 230 6.55 -3.32 -16.49
C ASN A 230 7.11 -4.23 -15.39
N TYR A 231 6.34 -4.47 -14.33
CA TYR A 231 6.86 -5.10 -13.13
C TYR A 231 6.28 -6.47 -12.83
N GLN A 232 5.21 -6.92 -13.50
CA GLN A 232 4.53 -8.20 -13.24
C GLN A 232 4.36 -8.51 -11.73
N PRO A 233 3.77 -7.58 -10.96
CA PRO A 233 3.51 -7.82 -9.55
C PRO A 233 2.62 -9.05 -9.38
N GLN A 234 2.77 -9.76 -8.27
CA GLN A 234 1.84 -10.81 -7.85
C GLN A 234 0.81 -10.30 -6.86
N LEU A 235 0.99 -9.09 -6.31
CA LEU A 235 0.00 -8.42 -5.47
C LEU A 235 -0.14 -6.97 -5.94
N LEU A 236 -1.36 -6.57 -6.28
CA LEU A 236 -1.72 -5.16 -6.49
C LEU A 236 -2.50 -4.68 -5.27
N TRP A 237 -1.99 -3.67 -4.57
CA TRP A 237 -2.67 -3.10 -3.42
C TRP A 237 -3.25 -1.72 -3.77
N PHE A 238 -4.49 -1.46 -3.35
CA PHE A 238 -5.17 -0.18 -3.55
C PHE A 238 -5.65 0.43 -2.26
N ASP A 239 -5.45 1.74 -2.15
CA ASP A 239 -6.04 2.54 -1.08
C ASP A 239 -7.55 2.76 -1.30
N TRP A 240 -8.23 3.26 -0.28
CA TRP A 240 -9.69 3.15 -0.14
C TRP A 240 -10.52 3.84 -1.22
N TRP A 241 -10.05 4.96 -1.79
CA TRP A 241 -10.93 5.83 -2.60
C TRP A 241 -11.34 5.23 -3.95
N ILE A 242 -10.72 4.12 -4.39
CA ILE A 242 -11.20 3.35 -5.55
C ILE A 242 -12.63 2.82 -5.35
N MET A 243 -13.17 2.84 -4.13
CA MET A 243 -14.56 2.46 -3.88
C MET A 243 -15.58 3.45 -4.47
N ASN A 244 -15.17 4.68 -4.82
CA ASN A 244 -16.05 5.66 -5.46
C ASN A 244 -16.71 5.05 -6.72
N MET A 245 -18.00 5.31 -6.88
CA MET A 245 -18.82 4.65 -7.90
C MET A 245 -18.33 4.87 -9.33
N ALA A 246 -17.64 5.98 -9.60
CA ALA A 246 -17.07 6.26 -10.91
C ALA A 246 -15.98 5.26 -11.32
N PHE A 247 -15.27 4.65 -10.37
CA PHE A 247 -14.24 3.64 -10.66
C PHE A 247 -14.82 2.28 -11.03
N LYS A 248 -16.09 1.96 -10.70
CA LYS A 248 -16.63 0.60 -10.84
C LYS A 248 -16.47 -0.01 -12.25
N PRO A 249 -16.73 0.72 -13.36
CA PRO A 249 -16.46 0.20 -14.70
C PRO A 249 -14.97 -0.06 -14.97
N TYR A 250 -14.09 0.75 -14.39
CA TYR A 250 -12.63 0.67 -14.56
C TYR A 250 -12.03 -0.42 -13.68
N LEU A 251 -12.57 -0.68 -12.49
CA LEU A 251 -12.17 -1.78 -11.61
C LEU A 251 -12.40 -3.14 -12.25
N LYS A 252 -13.53 -3.31 -12.96
CA LYS A 252 -13.81 -4.52 -13.75
C LYS A 252 -12.78 -4.72 -14.86
N GLN A 253 -12.48 -3.65 -15.59
CA GLN A 253 -11.49 -3.69 -16.67
C GLN A 253 -10.10 -4.01 -16.13
N LEU A 254 -9.68 -3.34 -15.05
CA LEU A 254 -8.40 -3.55 -14.41
C LEU A 254 -8.24 -4.99 -13.92
N ALA A 255 -9.23 -5.51 -13.18
CA ALA A 255 -9.16 -6.86 -12.65
C ALA A 255 -9.12 -7.91 -13.77
N ALA A 256 -9.96 -7.76 -14.81
CA ALA A 256 -9.94 -8.65 -15.97
C ALA A 256 -8.59 -8.58 -16.70
N TYR A 257 -8.06 -7.38 -16.94
CA TYR A 257 -6.74 -7.19 -17.54
C TYR A 257 -5.65 -7.88 -16.73
N TYR A 258 -5.58 -7.60 -15.42
CA TYR A 258 -4.54 -8.15 -14.55
C TYR A 258 -4.62 -9.68 -14.45
N TYR A 259 -5.82 -10.23 -14.26
CA TYR A 259 -6.01 -11.69 -14.17
C TYR A 259 -5.70 -12.39 -15.50
N ASN A 260 -6.01 -11.77 -16.65
CA ASN A 260 -5.62 -12.31 -17.96
C ASN A 260 -4.11 -12.25 -18.19
N ARG A 261 -3.43 -11.17 -17.78
CA ARG A 261 -1.97 -11.09 -17.81
C ARG A 261 -1.34 -12.15 -16.91
N ALA A 262 -1.85 -12.32 -15.70
CA ALA A 262 -1.43 -13.34 -14.76
C ALA A 262 -1.60 -14.77 -15.30
N ALA A 263 -2.73 -15.05 -15.94
CA ALA A 263 -2.99 -16.33 -16.61
C ALA A 263 -1.98 -16.59 -17.73
N ALA A 264 -1.67 -15.59 -18.56
CA ALA A 264 -0.65 -15.69 -19.60
C ALA A 264 0.77 -15.91 -19.03
N TRP A 265 1.06 -15.41 -17.83
CA TRP A 265 2.32 -15.65 -17.13
C TRP A 265 2.38 -16.96 -16.35
N GLY A 266 1.25 -17.67 -16.19
CA GLY A 266 1.15 -18.81 -15.30
C GLY A 266 1.42 -18.45 -13.82
N LYS A 267 1.09 -17.22 -13.42
CA LYS A 267 1.34 -16.72 -12.06
C LYS A 267 0.03 -16.55 -11.30
N GLY A 268 -0.01 -17.05 -10.07
CA GLY A 268 -1.06 -16.71 -9.12
C GLY A 268 -0.87 -15.27 -8.63
N VAL A 269 -1.87 -14.43 -8.78
CA VAL A 269 -1.84 -13.01 -8.38
C VAL A 269 -2.96 -12.69 -7.41
N ALA A 270 -2.95 -11.51 -6.79
CA ALA A 270 -4.03 -11.02 -5.96
C ALA A 270 -4.20 -9.50 -6.09
N ILE A 271 -5.41 -9.01 -5.85
CA ILE A 271 -5.73 -7.59 -5.68
C ILE A 271 -6.17 -7.39 -4.22
N ASN A 272 -5.56 -6.44 -3.52
CA ASN A 272 -6.07 -5.94 -2.25
C ASN A 272 -6.94 -4.71 -2.45
N ASN A 273 -8.03 -4.63 -1.70
CA ASN A 273 -8.86 -3.45 -1.63
C ASN A 273 -9.41 -3.24 -0.23
N LYS A 274 -9.66 -1.97 0.09
CA LYS A 274 -10.44 -1.58 1.27
C LYS A 274 -11.92 -1.45 0.91
N PHE A 275 -12.76 -1.49 1.94
CA PHE A 275 -14.23 -1.34 1.89
C PHE A 275 -14.88 -2.13 0.73
N ASP A 276 -15.92 -1.56 0.13
CA ASP A 276 -16.77 -2.22 -0.85
C ASP A 276 -16.31 -1.95 -2.31
N ALA A 277 -15.01 -1.74 -2.52
CA ALA A 277 -14.48 -1.45 -3.86
C ALA A 277 -14.76 -2.59 -4.86
N TYR A 278 -14.61 -3.83 -4.41
CA TYR A 278 -14.90 -5.05 -5.16
C TYR A 278 -15.91 -5.94 -4.42
N PRO A 279 -16.70 -6.77 -5.13
CA PRO A 279 -17.49 -7.83 -4.50
C PRO A 279 -16.62 -8.82 -3.73
N ALA A 280 -17.14 -9.35 -2.63
CA ALA A 280 -16.44 -10.37 -1.84
C ALA A 280 -16.14 -11.61 -2.71
N GLY A 281 -14.89 -12.09 -2.67
CA GLY A 281 -14.44 -13.24 -3.45
C GLY A 281 -13.78 -12.90 -4.78
N ALA A 282 -13.98 -11.69 -5.32
CA ALA A 282 -13.26 -11.24 -6.52
C ALA A 282 -11.83 -10.73 -6.23
N THR A 283 -11.55 -10.39 -4.97
CA THR A 283 -10.31 -9.79 -4.47
C THR A 283 -10.09 -10.18 -3.00
N VAL A 284 -8.94 -9.79 -2.42
CA VAL A 284 -8.62 -9.99 -1.01
C VAL A 284 -8.89 -8.70 -0.23
N PHE A 285 -9.82 -8.76 0.72
CA PHE A 285 -10.17 -7.62 1.56
C PHE A 285 -9.03 -7.24 2.50
N ASP A 286 -8.74 -5.95 2.58
CA ASP A 286 -7.65 -5.37 3.37
C ASP A 286 -8.20 -4.39 4.43
N ILE A 287 -7.73 -4.52 5.68
CA ILE A 287 -8.21 -3.73 6.82
C ILE A 287 -7.10 -2.81 7.35
N GLU A 288 -7.21 -1.53 7.03
CA GLU A 288 -6.23 -0.51 7.43
C GLU A 288 -6.08 -0.36 8.93
N ARG A 289 -4.85 -0.56 9.43
CA ARG A 289 -4.50 -0.44 10.85
C ARG A 289 -5.52 -1.14 11.74
N GLY A 290 -6.02 -2.27 11.28
CA GLY A 290 -7.20 -2.90 11.82
C GLY A 290 -7.08 -4.41 11.83
N GLN A 291 -8.08 -5.05 12.41
CA GLN A 291 -8.15 -6.50 12.53
C GLN A 291 -9.61 -6.96 12.47
N GLU A 292 -9.82 -8.27 12.53
CA GLU A 292 -11.13 -8.86 12.77
C GLU A 292 -11.23 -9.36 14.22
N SER A 293 -12.43 -9.28 14.79
CA SER A 293 -12.73 -9.82 16.12
C SER A 293 -12.99 -11.33 16.10
N ARG A 294 -13.20 -11.93 14.92
CA ARG A 294 -13.58 -13.35 14.72
C ARG A 294 -12.91 -13.92 13.48
N ILE A 295 -12.95 -15.24 13.31
CA ILE A 295 -12.51 -15.91 12.09
C ILE A 295 -13.36 -15.42 10.91
N ARG A 296 -12.70 -15.04 9.82
CA ARG A 296 -13.37 -14.72 8.55
C ARG A 296 -13.28 -15.91 7.60
N GLY A 297 -14.41 -16.25 6.96
CA GLY A 297 -14.48 -17.39 6.02
C GLY A 297 -13.61 -17.19 4.78
N LEU A 298 -13.62 -15.99 4.21
CA LEU A 298 -12.72 -15.60 3.12
C LEU A 298 -11.38 -15.13 3.69
N PHE A 299 -10.30 -15.46 3.00
CA PHE A 299 -8.97 -14.95 3.30
C PHE A 299 -8.95 -13.42 3.19
N TRP A 300 -8.22 -12.78 4.10
CA TRP A 300 -8.12 -11.32 4.21
C TRP A 300 -6.70 -10.92 4.60
N GLN A 301 -6.43 -9.63 4.56
CA GLN A 301 -5.18 -9.04 5.04
C GLN A 301 -5.49 -7.86 5.95
N ASN A 302 -4.61 -7.56 6.89
CA ASN A 302 -4.48 -6.20 7.37
C ASN A 302 -3.10 -5.63 7.05
N ASP A 303 -3.08 -4.31 6.93
CA ASP A 303 -1.88 -3.50 6.90
C ASP A 303 -1.75 -2.73 8.22
N THR A 304 -0.52 -2.65 8.72
CA THR A 304 -0.19 -1.79 9.87
C THR A 304 1.24 -1.30 9.75
N SER A 305 1.69 -0.40 10.61
CA SER A 305 3.02 0.18 10.58
C SER A 305 3.80 -0.13 11.85
N VAL A 306 5.13 -0.23 11.72
CA VAL A 306 6.05 -0.20 12.87
C VAL A 306 5.89 1.09 13.68
N SER A 307 5.32 2.14 13.10
CA SER A 307 5.05 3.42 13.74
C SER A 307 3.55 3.67 13.96
N LYS A 308 3.19 4.11 15.17
CA LYS A 308 1.83 4.46 15.57
C LYS A 308 1.33 5.74 14.91
N ASN A 309 2.22 6.67 14.56
CA ASN A 309 1.85 8.01 14.09
C ASN A 309 2.13 8.30 12.61
N SER A 310 2.81 7.40 11.87
CA SER A 310 3.05 7.59 10.44
C SER A 310 3.21 6.27 9.67
N TRP A 311 2.93 6.28 8.37
CA TRP A 311 3.38 5.24 7.44
C TRP A 311 4.74 5.63 6.83
N GLY A 312 4.87 6.87 6.36
CA GLY A 312 6.14 7.40 5.84
C GLY A 312 7.12 7.82 6.95
N TYR A 313 8.39 8.05 6.59
CA TYR A 313 9.41 8.51 7.54
C TYR A 313 9.08 9.88 8.15
N ILE A 314 9.24 9.99 9.49
CA ILE A 314 9.22 11.24 10.24
C ILE A 314 10.34 11.25 11.29
N GLU A 315 10.82 12.43 11.69
CA GLU A 315 11.91 12.52 12.66
C GLU A 315 11.56 11.97 14.05
N HIS A 316 10.28 12.08 14.44
CA HIS A 316 9.78 11.67 15.76
C HIS A 316 8.75 10.54 15.64
N HIS A 317 9.20 9.37 15.20
CA HIS A 317 8.37 8.17 15.22
C HIS A 317 8.00 7.76 16.65
N ASP A 318 6.72 7.48 16.87
CA ASP A 318 6.24 6.70 18.01
C ASP A 318 6.17 5.23 17.58
N TYR A 319 7.23 4.47 17.83
CA TYR A 319 7.33 3.07 17.42
C TYR A 319 6.43 2.15 18.27
N LYS A 320 5.91 1.10 17.62
CA LYS A 320 5.29 -0.04 18.28
C LYS A 320 6.36 -0.93 18.91
N VAL A 321 5.95 -1.70 19.90
CA VAL A 321 6.81 -2.72 20.52
C VAL A 321 6.78 -3.97 19.65
N THR A 322 7.93 -4.60 19.43
CA THR A 322 8.08 -5.81 18.60
C THR A 322 7.09 -6.92 19.00
N ASN A 323 6.92 -7.17 20.30
CA ASN A 323 6.00 -8.20 20.80
C ASN A 323 4.53 -7.89 20.50
N ASP A 324 4.13 -6.62 20.42
CA ASP A 324 2.77 -6.27 20.02
C ASP A 324 2.53 -6.62 18.55
N ILE A 325 3.51 -6.40 17.68
CA ILE A 325 3.43 -6.74 16.26
C ILE A 325 3.41 -8.26 16.07
N ILE A 326 4.22 -9.00 16.83
CA ILE A 326 4.18 -10.48 16.82
C ILE A 326 2.79 -10.96 17.27
N GLY A 327 2.23 -10.39 18.34
CA GLY A 327 0.89 -10.70 18.79
C GLY A 327 -0.17 -10.41 17.73
N ASP A 328 -0.07 -9.29 17.02
CA ASP A 328 -0.94 -8.96 15.89
C ASP A 328 -0.81 -9.99 14.76
N LEU A 329 0.41 -10.39 14.39
CA LEU A 329 0.63 -11.43 13.38
C LEU A 329 -0.06 -12.75 13.77
N VAL A 330 0.13 -13.20 15.01
CA VAL A 330 -0.43 -14.46 15.51
C VAL A 330 -1.97 -14.41 15.53
N ASP A 331 -2.56 -13.30 16.00
CA ASP A 331 -4.02 -13.11 16.04
C ASP A 331 -4.64 -13.03 14.64
N VAL A 332 -4.00 -12.32 13.71
CA VAL A 332 -4.42 -12.22 12.31
C VAL A 332 -4.40 -13.59 11.63
N VAL A 333 -3.31 -14.36 11.80
CA VAL A 333 -3.17 -15.68 11.18
C VAL A 333 -4.20 -16.67 11.72
N SER A 334 -4.49 -16.65 13.02
CA SER A 334 -5.51 -17.53 13.61
C SER A 334 -6.94 -17.19 13.16
N LYS A 335 -7.15 -15.98 12.61
CA LYS A 335 -8.44 -15.51 12.08
C LYS A 335 -8.53 -15.52 10.55
N ASN A 336 -7.66 -16.29 9.88
CA ASN A 336 -7.62 -16.49 8.43
C ASN A 336 -7.00 -15.34 7.63
N GLY A 337 -6.14 -14.53 8.26
CA GLY A 337 -5.53 -13.37 7.63
C GLY A 337 -4.05 -13.54 7.30
N ALA A 338 -3.51 -12.52 6.62
CA ALA A 338 -2.09 -12.18 6.56
C ALA A 338 -1.84 -10.76 7.08
N LEU A 339 -0.64 -10.51 7.60
CA LEU A 339 -0.19 -9.20 8.07
C LEU A 339 0.78 -8.58 7.06
N LEU A 340 0.48 -7.37 6.62
CA LEU A 340 1.35 -6.52 5.81
C LEU A 340 1.92 -5.40 6.69
N LEU A 341 3.18 -5.53 7.12
CA LEU A 341 3.82 -4.61 8.04
C LEU A 341 4.61 -3.53 7.29
N ASN A 342 4.27 -2.28 7.51
CA ASN A 342 4.92 -1.13 6.90
C ASN A 342 6.18 -0.68 7.63
N VAL A 343 7.20 -0.33 6.82
CA VAL A 343 8.36 0.48 7.22
C VAL A 343 8.38 1.83 6.51
N GLY A 344 9.03 2.83 7.12
CA GLY A 344 9.17 4.20 6.61
C GLY A 344 10.64 4.59 6.39
N PRO A 345 11.24 4.23 5.24
CA PRO A 345 12.62 4.60 4.94
C PRO A 345 12.84 6.12 4.83
N ARG A 346 14.04 6.58 5.20
CA ARG A 346 14.46 7.98 5.06
C ARG A 346 14.59 8.37 3.59
N ALA A 347 14.55 9.66 3.28
CA ALA A 347 14.71 10.17 1.90
C ALA A 347 16.00 9.71 1.18
N ASP A 348 17.06 9.37 1.92
CA ASP A 348 18.30 8.84 1.34
C ASP A 348 18.25 7.34 1.02
N GLY A 349 17.18 6.64 1.39
CA GLY A 349 17.01 5.20 1.15
C GLY A 349 17.46 4.29 2.30
N THR A 350 17.91 4.84 3.42
CA THR A 350 18.18 4.03 4.62
C THR A 350 16.90 3.77 5.42
N ILE A 351 16.74 2.53 5.88
CA ILE A 351 15.69 2.17 6.85
C ILE A 351 16.19 2.56 8.25
N PRO A 352 15.43 3.33 9.06
CA PRO A 352 15.84 3.70 10.41
C PRO A 352 16.22 2.48 11.27
N GLU A 353 17.29 2.59 12.06
CA GLU A 353 17.78 1.50 12.91
C GLU A 353 16.70 0.89 13.82
N PRO A 354 15.82 1.66 14.51
CA PRO A 354 14.74 1.06 15.29
C PRO A 354 13.77 0.19 14.48
N GLU A 355 13.53 0.52 13.21
CA GLU A 355 12.69 -0.29 12.33
C GLU A 355 13.40 -1.59 11.92
N GLN A 356 14.71 -1.53 11.68
CA GLN A 356 15.51 -2.73 11.44
C GLN A 356 15.51 -3.67 12.65
N ASP A 357 15.62 -3.13 13.86
CA ASP A 357 15.62 -3.92 15.09
C ASP A 357 14.27 -4.59 15.35
N ILE A 358 13.16 -3.89 15.08
CA ILE A 358 11.82 -4.47 15.11
C ILE A 358 11.72 -5.63 14.11
N LEU A 359 12.16 -5.42 12.87
CA LEU A 359 12.12 -6.44 11.82
C LEU A 359 12.97 -7.67 12.18
N ARG A 360 14.20 -7.48 12.69
CA ARG A 360 15.05 -8.59 13.15
C ARG A 360 14.46 -9.31 14.35
N GLY A 361 13.81 -8.58 15.27
CA GLY A 361 13.10 -9.18 16.40
C GLY A 361 11.94 -10.08 15.96
N ILE A 362 11.16 -9.64 14.98
CA ILE A 362 10.10 -10.46 14.36
C ILE A 362 10.71 -11.68 13.66
N GLY A 363 11.78 -11.48 12.89
CA GLY A 363 12.51 -12.53 12.19
C GLY A 363 13.05 -13.61 13.12
N ALA A 364 13.68 -13.22 14.23
CA ALA A 364 14.16 -14.15 15.24
C ALA A 364 13.03 -14.99 15.86
N TRP A 365 11.86 -14.39 16.11
CA TRP A 365 10.70 -15.12 16.61
C TRP A 365 10.13 -16.08 15.56
N LEU A 366 10.02 -15.66 14.29
CA LEU A 366 9.53 -16.50 13.19
C LEU A 366 10.51 -17.62 12.82
N ALA A 367 11.81 -17.44 13.01
CA ALA A 367 12.79 -18.51 12.83
C ALA A 367 12.56 -19.67 13.81
N ALA A 368 12.12 -19.38 15.04
CA ALA A 368 11.82 -20.39 16.05
C ALA A 368 10.39 -20.94 15.95
N ASN A 369 9.40 -20.10 15.58
CA ASN A 369 7.97 -20.42 15.69
C ASN A 369 7.24 -20.47 14.34
N GLY A 370 7.94 -20.28 13.22
CA GLY A 370 7.34 -20.12 11.89
C GLY A 370 6.54 -21.33 11.40
N GLU A 371 6.78 -22.52 11.95
CA GLU A 371 5.97 -23.71 11.65
C GLU A 371 4.49 -23.54 12.05
N ALA A 372 4.23 -22.82 13.15
CA ALA A 372 2.89 -22.49 13.63
C ALA A 372 2.24 -21.32 12.85
N ILE A 373 2.96 -20.72 11.90
CA ILE A 373 2.49 -19.56 11.11
C ILE A 373 2.37 -19.95 9.63
N TYR A 374 3.47 -20.28 8.97
CA TYR A 374 3.50 -20.46 7.52
C TYR A 374 2.82 -21.75 7.07
N GLY A 375 1.96 -21.61 6.06
CA GLY A 375 1.18 -22.73 5.51
C GLY A 375 0.14 -23.31 6.46
N THR A 376 -0.18 -22.61 7.56
CA THR A 376 -1.25 -23.02 8.47
C THR A 376 -2.61 -22.47 8.02
N ARG A 377 -3.67 -23.02 8.59
CA ARG A 377 -5.05 -22.52 8.49
C ARG A 377 -5.63 -22.31 9.89
N PRO A 378 -6.66 -21.47 10.04
CA PRO A 378 -7.40 -21.37 11.30
C PRO A 378 -7.88 -22.73 11.79
N TRP A 379 -7.91 -22.91 13.10
CA TRP A 379 -8.74 -23.94 13.71
C TRP A 379 -10.21 -23.49 13.76
N TYR A 380 -11.11 -24.27 14.35
CA TYR A 380 -12.51 -23.86 14.46
C TYR A 380 -12.73 -22.74 15.49
N GLU A 381 -11.85 -22.62 16.48
CA GLU A 381 -11.70 -21.43 17.35
C GLU A 381 -10.38 -20.74 17.04
N PHE A 382 -10.36 -19.40 17.05
CA PHE A 382 -9.14 -18.63 16.76
C PHE A 382 -8.22 -18.49 17.97
N GLY A 383 -8.74 -18.64 19.19
CA GLY A 383 -7.98 -18.45 20.41
C GLY A 383 -8.82 -18.28 21.67
N GLU A 384 -8.11 -18.18 22.78
CA GLU A 384 -8.64 -17.96 24.13
C GLU A 384 -7.89 -16.79 24.80
N GLY A 385 -8.47 -16.24 25.87
CA GLY A 385 -7.82 -15.24 26.70
C GLY A 385 -8.61 -13.95 26.90
N PRO A 386 -8.13 -13.06 27.80
CA PRO A 386 -8.84 -11.85 28.17
C PRO A 386 -8.71 -10.72 27.15
N THR A 387 -7.71 -10.73 26.26
CA THR A 387 -7.43 -9.61 25.35
C THR A 387 -8.41 -9.63 24.19
N GLN A 388 -9.27 -8.60 24.11
CA GLN A 388 -10.23 -8.42 23.03
C GLN A 388 -9.65 -7.55 21.91
N VAL A 389 -9.79 -8.05 20.69
CA VAL A 389 -9.45 -7.33 19.45
C VAL A 389 -10.73 -6.77 18.85
N LEU A 390 -10.72 -5.48 18.50
CA LEU A 390 -11.86 -4.81 17.87
C LEU A 390 -11.80 -4.99 16.34
N SER A 391 -12.93 -5.37 15.74
CA SER A 391 -13.09 -5.35 14.28
C SER A 391 -13.05 -3.92 13.75
N GLY A 392 -12.44 -3.73 12.58
CA GLY A 392 -12.49 -2.48 11.81
C GLY A 392 -11.15 -1.76 11.72
N ALA A 393 -11.15 -0.64 10.99
CA ALA A 393 -9.95 0.14 10.70
C ALA A 393 -9.49 0.99 11.90
N PHE A 394 -8.19 1.27 11.98
CA PHE A 394 -7.54 2.09 13.02
C PHE A 394 -7.81 1.61 14.46
N THR A 395 -7.86 0.29 14.66
CA THR A 395 -8.02 -0.36 15.96
C THR A 395 -6.71 -0.94 16.51
N ASP A 396 -5.64 -0.95 15.72
CA ASP A 396 -4.33 -1.52 16.06
C ASP A 396 -3.65 -0.91 17.30
N THR A 397 -3.98 0.33 17.67
CA THR A 397 -3.53 0.96 18.93
C THR A 397 -4.60 1.00 20.02
N ARG A 398 -5.76 0.38 19.79
CA ARG A 398 -6.94 0.43 20.67
C ARG A 398 -7.19 -0.90 21.41
N ARG A 399 -6.14 -1.69 21.60
CA ARG A 399 -6.16 -2.91 22.43
C ARG A 399 -5.11 -2.84 23.52
N THR A 400 -5.34 -3.59 24.61
CA THR A 400 -4.27 -3.88 25.57
C THR A 400 -3.22 -4.80 24.93
N PRO A 401 -1.96 -4.76 25.40
CA PRO A 401 -0.96 -5.74 25.00
C PRO A 401 -1.43 -7.17 25.28
N PHE A 402 -1.09 -8.10 24.38
CA PHE A 402 -1.29 -9.53 24.64
C PHE A 402 -0.47 -9.98 25.85
N THR A 403 -0.96 -10.98 26.55
CA THR A 403 -0.35 -11.53 27.77
C THR A 403 -0.16 -13.03 27.65
N SER A 404 0.53 -13.65 28.61
CA SER A 404 0.64 -15.11 28.69
C SER A 404 -0.69 -15.84 28.93
N LYS A 405 -1.81 -15.12 29.08
CA LYS A 405 -3.17 -15.68 29.19
C LYS A 405 -3.89 -15.73 27.84
N ASP A 406 -3.28 -15.18 26.80
CA ASP A 406 -3.84 -15.15 25.45
C ASP A 406 -3.19 -16.26 24.61
N ILE A 407 -4.03 -17.16 24.09
CA ILE A 407 -3.63 -18.31 23.27
C ILE A 407 -4.29 -18.16 21.90
N ARG A 408 -3.60 -18.55 20.82
CA ARG A 408 -4.11 -18.45 19.46
C ARG A 408 -3.83 -19.73 18.70
N PHE A 409 -4.83 -20.20 17.96
CA PHE A 409 -4.78 -21.52 17.36
C PHE A 409 -4.58 -21.47 15.85
N THR A 410 -3.66 -22.29 15.36
CA THR A 410 -3.50 -22.58 13.93
C THR A 410 -3.32 -24.07 13.72
N ARG A 411 -3.60 -24.56 12.52
CA ARG A 411 -3.55 -25.98 12.18
C ARG A 411 -2.78 -26.22 10.89
N LYS A 412 -2.02 -27.31 10.84
CA LYS A 412 -1.41 -27.85 9.61
C LYS A 412 -1.42 -29.37 9.63
N GLY A 413 -2.14 -30.00 8.70
CA GLY A 413 -2.39 -31.45 8.76
C GLY A 413 -3.11 -31.83 10.05
N ASP A 414 -2.55 -32.77 10.81
CA ASP A 414 -3.10 -33.19 12.11
C ASP A 414 -2.51 -32.44 13.31
N ALA A 415 -1.56 -31.54 13.08
CA ALA A 415 -0.96 -30.72 14.13
C ALA A 415 -1.82 -29.48 14.41
N LEU A 416 -2.14 -29.27 15.69
CA LEU A 416 -2.72 -28.05 16.25
C LEU A 416 -1.62 -27.31 17.02
N TYR A 417 -1.42 -26.04 16.71
CA TYR A 417 -0.49 -25.14 17.41
C TYR A 417 -1.30 -24.21 18.34
N ALA A 418 -0.75 -23.92 19.51
CA ALA A 418 -1.38 -23.11 20.56
C ALA A 418 -0.36 -22.14 21.17
#